data_AF-A0A9X9F545-F1
#
_entry.id   AF-A0A9X9F545-F1
#
_cell.length_a   1.000
_cell.length_b   1.000
_cell.length_c   1.000
_cell.angle_alpha   90.00
_cell.angle_beta   90.00
_cell.angle_gamma   90.00
#
_symmetry.space_group_name_H-M   'P 1'
#
loop_
_entity.id
_entity.type
_entity.pdbx_description
1 polymer ?
#
loop_
_entity_poly.entity_id
_entity_poly.type
_entity_poly.pdbx_seq_one_letter_code
_entity_poly.pdbx_strand_id
1 'polypeptide(L)'
;MKKLLLVNGPNLNRLGVREVNVYGKGTLATLEADMKQEAETMGVELECFQSNHEGAIIDIIHEAEDIYEGIILNPGAFTHYSYAIRDAIASISIPV
;
A
#
# COMPACT_ATOMS: atom_id res chain seq x y z
N MET A 1 2.31 19.24 6.67
CA MET A 1 2.14 17.97 7.42
C MET A 1 2.76 16.89 6.56
N LYS A 2 3.51 15.93 7.13
CA LYS A 2 4.12 14.88 6.31
C LYS A 2 3.01 13.99 5.75
N LYS A 3 3.15 13.54 4.51
CA LYS A 3 2.17 12.70 3.84
C LYS A 3 2.81 11.39 3.38
N LEU A 4 2.20 10.26 3.73
CA LEU A 4 2.64 8.92 3.33
C LEU A 4 1.52 8.22 2.56
N LEU A 5 1.91 7.30 1.68
CA LEU A 5 0.98 6.47 0.91
C LEU A 5 1.15 5.00 1.29
N LEU A 6 0.07 4.35 1.73
CA LEU A 6 -0.01 2.90 1.88
C LEU A 6 -0.54 2.27 0.60
N VAL A 7 0.25 1.41 -0.04
CA VAL A 7 -0.12 0.69 -1.26
C VAL A 7 -0.28 -0.81 -0.97
N ASN A 8 -1.45 -1.35 -1.29
CA ASN A 8 -1.78 -2.76 -1.12
C ASN A 8 -2.02 -3.44 -2.47
N GLY A 9 -1.26 -4.51 -2.72
CA GLY A 9 -1.29 -5.28 -3.95
C GLY A 9 -2.47 -6.26 -4.07
N PRO A 10 -2.37 -7.23 -4.99
CA PRO A 10 -3.45 -8.13 -5.34
C PRO A 10 -3.89 -9.02 -4.18
N ASN A 11 -5.18 -9.33 -4.21
CA ASN A 11 -5.94 -10.15 -3.25
C ASN A 11 -6.11 -9.55 -1.85
N LEU A 12 -5.43 -8.46 -1.50
CA LEU A 12 -5.57 -7.86 -0.16
C LEU A 12 -6.96 -7.27 0.10
N ASN A 13 -7.70 -6.89 -0.94
CA ASN A 13 -9.12 -6.55 -0.83
C ASN A 13 -10.02 -7.71 -0.36
N ARG A 14 -9.49 -8.93 -0.29
CA ARG A 14 -10.19 -10.13 0.18
C ARG A 14 -9.86 -10.50 1.63
N LEU A 15 -9.05 -9.70 2.34
CA LEU A 15 -8.82 -9.87 3.78
C LEU A 15 -10.15 -9.91 4.54
N GLY A 16 -10.25 -10.82 5.52
CA GLY A 16 -11.48 -11.07 6.30
C GLY A 16 -12.54 -11.91 5.59
N VAL A 17 -12.40 -12.21 4.29
CA VAL A 17 -13.36 -13.05 3.52
C VAL A 17 -12.82 -14.45 3.23
N ARG A 18 -11.50 -14.65 3.27
CA ARG A 18 -10.82 -15.95 3.11
C ARG A 18 -10.17 -16.39 4.42
N GLU A 19 -10.27 -17.69 4.73
CA GLU A 19 -9.51 -18.36 5.79
C GLU A 19 -9.46 -17.58 7.13
N VAL A 20 -10.63 -17.26 7.67
CA VAL A 20 -10.80 -16.50 8.94
C VAL A 20 -9.99 -17.11 10.09
N ASN A 21 -9.77 -18.43 10.06
CA ASN A 21 -8.97 -19.15 11.06
C ASN A 21 -7.45 -18.91 10.94
N VAL A 22 -6.96 -18.37 9.82
CA VAL A 22 -5.53 -18.09 9.54
C VAL A 22 -5.24 -16.59 9.62
N TYR A 23 -6.10 -15.73 9.08
CA TYR A 23 -5.85 -14.28 8.94
C TYR A 23 -6.65 -13.39 9.90
N GLY A 24 -7.48 -13.97 10.77
CA GLY A 24 -8.36 -13.24 11.67
C GLY A 24 -9.57 -12.60 10.96
N LYS A 25 -10.35 -11.82 11.71
CA LYS A 25 -11.55 -11.13 11.20
C LYS A 25 -11.26 -9.74 10.60
N GLY A 26 -10.00 -9.30 10.64
CA GLY A 26 -9.59 -8.00 10.13
C GLY A 26 -9.81 -7.92 8.62
N THR A 27 -10.52 -6.88 8.18
CA THR A 27 -10.63 -6.52 6.76
C THR A 27 -9.50 -5.57 6.39
N LEU A 28 -9.28 -5.37 5.09
CA LEU A 28 -8.36 -4.34 4.63
C LEU A 28 -8.79 -2.95 5.14
N ALA A 29 -10.09 -2.64 5.09
CA ALA A 29 -10.61 -1.36 5.55
C ALA A 29 -10.35 -1.09 7.04
N THR A 30 -10.45 -2.11 7.89
CA THR A 30 -10.14 -1.97 9.33
C THR A 30 -8.64 -1.76 9.54
N LEU A 31 -7.79 -2.50 8.81
CA LEU A 31 -6.33 -2.30 8.88
C LEU A 31 -5.93 -0.89 8.44
N GLU A 32 -6.49 -0.41 7.34
CA GLU A 32 -6.24 0.95 6.83
C GLU A 32 -6.71 2.02 7.81
N ALA A 33 -7.86 1.81 8.48
CA ALA A 33 -8.34 2.73 9.51
C ALA A 33 -7.41 2.76 10.73
N ASP A 34 -6.97 1.60 11.21
CA ASP A 34 -6.05 1.50 12.35
C ASP A 34 -4.70 2.18 12.04
N MET A 35 -4.16 1.96 10.84
CA MET A 35 -2.91 2.60 10.40
C MET A 35 -3.05 4.11 10.24
N LYS A 36 -4.20 4.60 9.73
CA LYS A 36 -4.47 6.04 9.65
C LYS A 36 -4.56 6.68 11.03
N GLN A 37 -5.22 6.03 11.97
CA GLN A 37 -5.31 6.51 13.35
C GLN A 37 -3.93 6.60 14.01
N GLU A 38 -3.09 5.57 13.83
CA GLU A 38 -1.72 5.58 14.34
C GLU A 38 -0.89 6.71 13.71
N ALA A 39 -0.97 6.89 12.38
CA ALA A 39 -0.26 7.96 11.68
C ALA A 39 -0.69 9.36 12.16
N GLU A 40 -1.98 9.57 12.42
CA GLU A 40 -2.51 10.82 12.97
C GLU A 40 -1.89 11.14 14.34
N THR A 41 -1.69 10.12 15.21
CA THR A 41 -1.03 10.32 16.51
C THR A 41 0.44 10.79 16.37
N MET A 42 1.07 10.51 15.23
CA MET A 42 2.42 10.95 14.87
C MET A 42 2.45 12.27 14.08
N GLY A 43 1.29 12.88 13.81
CA GLY A 43 1.17 14.09 13.00
C GLY A 43 1.47 13.88 11.51
N VAL A 44 1.22 12.66 11.01
CA VAL A 44 1.40 12.26 9.62
C VAL A 44 0.04 11.98 8.97
N GLU A 45 -0.16 12.48 7.77
CA GLU A 45 -1.31 12.13 6.94
C GLU A 45 -1.01 10.83 6.17
N LEU A 46 -1.90 9.84 6.26
CA LEU A 46 -1.77 8.57 5.55
C LEU A 46 -2.93 8.38 4.57
N GLU A 47 -2.61 8.25 3.29
CA GLU A 47 -3.56 7.80 2.27
C GLU A 47 -3.37 6.31 1.97
N CYS A 48 -4.43 5.65 1.51
CA CYS A 48 -4.39 4.22 1.20
C CYS A 48 -4.88 3.99 -0.22
N PHE A 49 -4.19 3.10 -0.93
CA PHE A 49 -4.53 2.64 -2.26
C PHE A 49 -4.43 1.12 -2.32
N GLN A 50 -5.39 0.47 -2.97
CA GLN A 50 -5.35 -0.97 -3.23
C GLN A 50 -5.66 -1.24 -4.69
N SER A 51 -4.89 -2.14 -5.32
CA SER A 51 -5.25 -2.65 -6.64
C SER A 51 -4.83 -4.10 -6.86
N ASN A 52 -5.60 -4.79 -7.69
CA ASN A 52 -5.25 -6.11 -8.22
C ASN A 52 -4.47 -6.02 -9.54
N HIS A 53 -4.34 -4.81 -10.10
CA HIS A 53 -3.70 -4.58 -11.39
C HIS A 53 -2.30 -4.02 -11.19
N GLU A 54 -1.30 -4.71 -11.75
CA GLU A 54 0.11 -4.31 -11.68
C GLU A 54 0.33 -2.89 -12.24
N GLY A 55 -0.25 -2.57 -13.40
CA GLY A 55 -0.15 -1.25 -14.00
C GLY A 55 -0.65 -0.13 -13.09
N ALA A 56 -1.77 -0.32 -12.40
CA ALA A 56 -2.30 0.68 -11.48
C ALA A 56 -1.41 0.91 -10.25
N ILE A 57 -0.67 -0.12 -9.81
CA ILE A 57 0.33 0.01 -8.74
C ILE A 57 1.56 0.77 -9.25
N ILE A 58 1.98 0.53 -10.49
CA ILE A 58 3.07 1.28 -11.12
C ILE A 58 2.69 2.76 -11.27
N ASP A 59 1.49 3.04 -11.78
CA ASP A 59 0.99 4.39 -11.99
C ASP A 59 0.96 5.17 -10.66
N ILE A 60 0.41 4.57 -9.59
CA ILE A 60 0.36 5.26 -8.28
C ILE A 60 1.76 5.45 -7.67
N ILE A 61 2.72 4.57 -7.94
CA ILE A 61 4.12 4.74 -7.50
C ILE A 61 4.73 5.96 -8.17
N HIS A 62 4.52 6.14 -9.49
CA HIS A 62 5.02 7.31 -10.21
C HIS A 62 4.33 8.60 -9.75
N GLU A 63 3.00 8.59 -9.61
CA GLU A 63 2.23 9.75 -9.13
C GLU A 63 2.62 10.17 -7.71
N ALA A 64 3.12 9.23 -6.89
CA ALA A 64 3.44 9.51 -5.51
C ALA A 64 4.67 10.42 -5.32
N GLU A 65 5.58 10.46 -6.29
CA GLU A 65 6.86 11.16 -6.18
C GLU A 65 6.70 12.67 -5.86
N ASP A 66 5.69 13.31 -6.44
CA ASP A 66 5.44 14.76 -6.27
C ASP A 66 4.56 15.10 -5.05
N ILE A 67 3.95 14.09 -4.41
CA ILE A 67 2.85 14.28 -3.45
C ILE A 67 3.22 13.80 -2.05
N TYR A 68 4.01 12.72 -1.94
CA TYR A 68 4.27 12.02 -0.67
C TYR A 68 5.76 12.07 -0.30
N GLU A 69 6.05 11.95 1.00
CA GLU A 69 7.43 11.79 1.50
C GLU A 69 7.90 10.34 1.45
N GLY A 70 7.01 9.39 1.19
CA GLY A 70 7.34 7.98 1.07
C GLY A 70 6.12 7.08 0.91
N ILE A 71 6.38 5.83 0.54
CA ILE A 71 5.38 4.79 0.31
C ILE A 71 5.61 3.66 1.33
N ILE A 72 4.52 3.07 1.83
CA ILE A 72 4.52 1.80 2.55
C ILE A 72 3.87 0.78 1.61
N LEU A 73 4.62 -0.20 1.13
CA LEU A 73 4.13 -1.13 0.11
C LEU A 73 3.99 -2.56 0.65
N ASN A 74 2.78 -3.12 0.53
CA ASN A 74 2.55 -4.55 0.57
C ASN A 74 2.18 -5.05 -0.84
N PRO A 75 3.12 -5.58 -1.64
CA PRO A 75 2.84 -5.98 -3.01
C PRO A 75 2.00 -7.26 -3.12
N GLY A 76 1.65 -7.92 -2.01
CA GLY A 76 0.98 -9.22 -2.03
C GLY A 76 1.74 -10.24 -2.90
N ALA A 77 1.04 -10.93 -3.79
CA ALA A 77 1.66 -11.92 -4.68
C ALA A 77 2.73 -11.34 -5.62
N PHE A 78 2.64 -10.05 -5.97
CA PHE A 78 3.60 -9.41 -6.87
C PHE A 78 5.02 -9.32 -6.29
N THR A 79 5.17 -9.47 -4.96
CA THR A 79 6.47 -9.56 -4.28
C THR A 79 7.39 -10.61 -4.91
N HIS A 80 6.83 -11.68 -5.46
CA HIS A 80 7.60 -12.84 -5.92
C HIS A 80 8.08 -12.74 -7.37
N TYR A 81 7.45 -11.91 -8.20
CA TYR A 81 7.67 -11.96 -9.65
C TYR A 81 7.49 -10.65 -10.41
N SER A 82 7.05 -9.56 -9.76
CA SER A 82 6.88 -8.28 -10.45
C SER A 82 8.19 -7.51 -10.53
N TYR A 83 8.94 -7.74 -11.61
CA TYR A 83 10.05 -6.86 -11.96
C TYR A 83 9.56 -5.46 -12.33
N ALA A 84 8.35 -5.32 -12.88
CA ALA A 84 7.80 -4.03 -13.26
C ALA A 84 7.56 -3.12 -12.04
N ILE A 85 7.00 -3.63 -10.94
CA ILE A 85 6.85 -2.86 -9.70
C ILE A 85 8.22 -2.55 -9.08
N ARG A 86 9.17 -3.50 -9.11
CA ARG A 86 10.53 -3.24 -8.64
C ARG A 86 11.19 -2.08 -9.41
N ASP A 87 11.08 -2.08 -10.72
CA ASP A 87 11.68 -1.05 -11.57
C ASP A 87 10.97 0.30 -11.39
N ALA A 88 9.65 0.31 -11.17
CA ALA A 88 8.91 1.52 -10.80
C ALA A 88 9.43 2.12 -9.48
N ILE A 89 9.64 1.30 -8.45
CA ILE A 89 10.24 1.75 -7.17
C ILE A 89 11.64 2.34 -7.40
N ALA A 90 12.45 1.70 -8.24
CA ALA A 90 13.80 2.18 -8.54
C ALA A 90 13.84 3.47 -9.39
N SER A 91 12.72 3.84 -10.00
CA SER A 91 12.60 5.01 -10.89
C SER A 91 12.20 6.30 -10.19
N ILE A 92 11.70 6.22 -8.95
CA ILE A 92 11.30 7.37 -8.13
C ILE A 92 12.38 7.72 -7.09
N SER A 93 12.35 8.96 -6.60
CA SER A 93 13.34 9.49 -5.66
C SER A 93 12.92 9.41 -4.18
N ILE A 94 11.65 9.15 -3.89
CA ILE A 94 11.14 8.99 -2.52
C ILE A 94 11.32 7.54 -2.02
N PRO A 95 11.50 7.32 -0.70
CA PRO A 95 11.63 5.98 -0.13
C PRO A 95 10.34 5.15 -0.24
N VAL A 96 10.51 3.85 -0.42
CA VAL A 96 9.46 2.80 -0.42
C VAL A 96 9.84 1.68 0.55
#